data_AF-A0A1J5PY36-F1
#
_entry.id   AF-A0A1J5PY36-F1
#
_cell.length_a   1.000
_cell.length_b   1.000
_cell.length_c   1.000
_cell.angle_alpha   90.00
_cell.angle_beta   90.00
_cell.angle_gamma   90.00
#
_symmetry.space_group_name_H-M   'P 1'
#
loop_
_entity.id
_entity.type
_entity.pdbx_description
1 polymer ?
#
loop_
_entity_poly.entity_id
_entity_poly.type
_entity_poly.pdbx_seq_one_letter_code
_entity_poly.pdbx_strand_id
1 'polypeptide(L)'
;MSERLDLKHRVFAQIQQSAPNTLLGSSTSGFKPSELQENAANPGVIFVAHPFNPVYLLPLAEVVPSPKSDPQAIERVKEILREIGMFPLHVRKEIDAHIADRFLEAVWREALWLVKDGIATTEEIDEAIRMGFGLRWGQMGLFETYRVAGGEAGMKHFMAQFGPCLQWPWTKLTDVPEFNDELVDLIAGQSDAQSGVHTIRELERIRDSNLIGFMRALKDRNWGAGKVLREHDERRRAALFSENPDSSAPLLMSRMQVLPGWIDYNGHMTESRYLFAASETSDAFLRLIGADMDYVAGGHSYYTAESHIMHLGEAKLGDALTGTCQVIGADEKRLHIFVRILKGTEPVATIEQMLLHVDMKAGKTCAAAPDVLARLLPIAEAHKSLPRPESVGRHVGQRKA
;
A
#
# COMPACT_ATOMS: atom_id res chain seq x y z
N MET A 1 -21.05 -13.79 0.76
CA MET A 1 -22.23 -14.71 0.68
C MET A 1 -22.05 -15.63 -0.51
N SER A 2 -22.69 -16.80 -0.54
CA SER A 2 -22.57 -17.74 -1.66
C SER A 2 -22.92 -17.09 -2.99
N GLU A 3 -22.29 -17.54 -4.07
CA GLU A 3 -22.48 -17.02 -5.43
C GLU A 3 -23.79 -17.53 -6.06
N ARG A 4 -24.92 -17.13 -5.47
CA ARG A 4 -26.28 -17.46 -5.91
C ARG A 4 -27.13 -16.19 -6.01
N LEU A 5 -27.73 -15.94 -7.17
CA LEU A 5 -28.52 -14.73 -7.44
C LEU A 5 -29.74 -14.61 -6.53
N ASP A 6 -30.50 -15.70 -6.36
CA ASP A 6 -31.73 -15.73 -5.54
C ASP A 6 -31.46 -15.29 -4.08
N LEU A 7 -30.30 -15.68 -3.54
CA LEU A 7 -29.89 -15.29 -2.19
C LEU A 7 -29.52 -13.81 -2.14
N LYS A 8 -28.73 -13.33 -3.11
CA LYS A 8 -28.33 -11.92 -3.19
C LYS A 8 -29.55 -11.01 -3.31
N HIS A 9 -30.52 -11.34 -4.17
CA HIS A 9 -31.79 -10.60 -4.32
C HIS A 9 -32.57 -10.53 -3.02
N ARG A 10 -32.74 -11.66 -2.31
CA ARG A 10 -33.44 -11.68 -1.02
C ARG A 10 -32.78 -10.79 0.02
N VAL A 11 -31.45 -10.84 0.12
CA VAL A 11 -30.70 -10.00 1.07
C VAL A 11 -30.82 -8.51 0.70
N PHE A 12 -30.68 -8.15 -0.57
CA PHE A 12 -30.83 -6.77 -1.02
C PHE A 12 -32.23 -6.24 -0.75
N ALA A 13 -33.27 -7.03 -1.00
CA ALA A 13 -34.65 -6.65 -0.70
C ALA A 13 -34.85 -6.38 0.81
N GLN A 14 -34.30 -7.23 1.69
CA GLN A 14 -34.38 -7.03 3.14
C GLN A 14 -33.66 -5.75 3.58
N ILE A 15 -32.48 -5.46 3.03
CA ILE A 15 -31.75 -4.21 3.36
C ILE A 15 -32.54 -3.00 2.89
N GLN A 16 -33.09 -3.02 1.67
CA GLN A 16 -33.85 -1.90 1.10
C GLN A 16 -35.17 -1.62 1.82
N GLN A 17 -35.77 -2.60 2.49
CA GLN A 17 -36.94 -2.37 3.35
C GLN A 17 -36.63 -1.42 4.52
N SER A 18 -35.40 -1.46 5.03
CA SER A 18 -34.98 -0.63 6.18
C SER A 18 -34.16 0.59 5.77
N ALA A 19 -33.41 0.51 4.67
CA ALA A 19 -32.48 1.54 4.21
C ALA A 19 -32.47 1.64 2.67
N PRO A 20 -33.53 2.18 2.05
CA PRO A 20 -33.74 2.13 0.59
C PRO A 20 -32.70 2.91 -0.24
N ASN A 21 -32.00 3.87 0.37
CA ASN A 21 -31.03 4.73 -0.31
C ASN A 21 -29.57 4.43 0.07
N THR A 22 -29.32 3.38 0.86
CA THR A 22 -27.96 2.97 1.21
C THR A 22 -27.28 2.30 0.02
N LEU A 23 -26.00 2.59 -0.18
CA LEU A 23 -25.15 1.97 -1.20
C LEU A 23 -25.00 0.46 -0.95
N LEU A 24 -25.24 -0.35 -1.97
CA LEU A 24 -25.18 -1.82 -1.92
C LEU A 24 -24.16 -2.34 -2.93
N GLY A 25 -22.93 -2.55 -2.45
CA GLY A 25 -21.84 -3.15 -3.23
C GLY A 25 -21.82 -4.67 -3.08
N SER A 26 -21.98 -5.40 -4.19
CA SER A 26 -21.79 -6.86 -4.24
C SER A 26 -20.33 -7.20 -4.52
N SER A 27 -19.75 -8.14 -3.76
CA SER A 27 -18.42 -8.72 -4.03
C SER A 27 -18.47 -9.94 -4.96
N THR A 28 -19.50 -10.04 -5.81
CA THR A 28 -19.61 -11.11 -6.82
C THR A 28 -18.40 -11.06 -7.77
N SER A 29 -17.96 -12.23 -8.23
CA SER A 29 -16.89 -12.36 -9.21
C SER A 29 -17.43 -12.62 -10.62
N GLY A 30 -18.73 -12.93 -10.74
CA GLY A 30 -19.34 -13.34 -12.01
C GLY A 30 -20.50 -12.46 -12.49
N PHE A 31 -21.45 -12.16 -11.60
CA PHE A 31 -22.74 -11.59 -12.01
C PHE A 31 -22.65 -10.12 -12.40
N LYS A 32 -23.43 -9.75 -13.42
CA LYS A 32 -23.58 -8.35 -13.81
C LYS A 32 -24.39 -7.58 -12.76
N PRO A 33 -24.10 -6.29 -12.54
CA PRO A 33 -24.93 -5.44 -11.71
C PRO A 33 -26.40 -5.40 -12.16
N SER A 34 -26.69 -5.48 -13.46
CA SER A 34 -28.07 -5.55 -13.97
C SER A 34 -28.84 -6.77 -13.50
N GLU A 35 -28.19 -7.94 -13.41
CA GLU A 35 -28.79 -9.17 -12.85
C GLU A 35 -29.04 -8.99 -11.35
N LEU A 36 -28.09 -8.40 -10.62
CA LEU A 36 -28.22 -8.12 -9.18
C LEU A 36 -29.34 -7.14 -8.84
N GLN A 37 -29.68 -6.26 -9.79
CA GLN A 37 -30.69 -5.21 -9.66
C GLN A 37 -32.11 -5.69 -9.98
N GLU A 38 -32.28 -6.92 -10.46
CA GLU A 38 -33.59 -7.46 -10.77
C GLU A 38 -34.50 -7.44 -9.54
N ASN A 39 -35.72 -6.92 -9.72
CA ASN A 39 -36.75 -6.80 -8.68
C ASN A 39 -36.35 -5.95 -7.46
N ALA A 40 -35.24 -5.20 -7.53
CA ALA A 40 -34.84 -4.28 -6.46
C ALA A 40 -35.78 -3.06 -6.41
N ALA A 41 -36.15 -2.63 -5.21
CA ALA A 41 -36.97 -1.44 -5.00
C ALA A 41 -36.24 -0.15 -5.42
N ASN A 42 -34.92 -0.11 -5.18
CA ASN A 42 -34.04 0.97 -5.66
C ASN A 42 -32.80 0.38 -6.35
N PRO A 43 -32.86 0.11 -7.67
CA PRO A 43 -31.72 -0.46 -8.38
C PRO A 43 -30.54 0.52 -8.51
N GLY A 44 -30.78 1.84 -8.35
CA GLY A 44 -29.76 2.88 -8.54
C GLY A 44 -28.61 2.84 -7.54
N VAL A 45 -28.83 2.24 -6.36
CA VAL A 45 -27.83 2.12 -5.30
C VAL A 45 -27.12 0.75 -5.29
N ILE A 46 -27.46 -0.16 -6.20
CA ILE A 46 -26.85 -1.49 -6.31
C ILE A 46 -25.79 -1.48 -7.41
N PHE A 47 -24.60 -1.97 -7.09
CA PHE A 47 -23.45 -2.08 -7.99
C PHE A 47 -22.55 -3.25 -7.57
N VAL A 48 -21.56 -3.57 -8.39
CA VAL A 48 -20.49 -4.49 -7.99
C VAL A 48 -19.29 -3.68 -7.48
N ALA A 49 -18.73 -4.13 -6.36
CA ALA A 49 -17.45 -3.70 -5.82
C ALA A 49 -16.65 -4.98 -5.50
N HIS A 50 -16.02 -5.54 -6.53
CA HIS A 50 -15.34 -6.84 -6.49
C HIS A 50 -13.87 -6.68 -6.05
N PRO A 51 -13.50 -7.13 -4.83
CA PRO A 51 -12.12 -7.09 -4.35
C PRO A 51 -11.34 -8.34 -4.78
N PHE A 52 -10.00 -8.29 -4.66
CA PHE A 52 -9.14 -9.43 -4.96
C PHE A 52 -8.55 -10.06 -3.70
N ASN A 53 -8.59 -11.39 -3.60
CA ASN A 53 -8.06 -12.12 -2.46
C ASN A 53 -6.51 -12.17 -2.51
N PRO A 54 -5.77 -11.86 -1.43
CA PRO A 54 -6.24 -11.45 -0.10
C PRO A 54 -6.73 -10.00 -0.05
N VAL A 55 -7.99 -9.81 0.35
CA VAL A 55 -8.69 -8.50 0.28
C VAL A 55 -8.02 -7.41 1.13
N TYR A 56 -7.38 -7.79 2.23
CA TYR A 56 -6.66 -6.84 3.10
C TYR A 56 -5.29 -6.43 2.54
N LEU A 57 -4.83 -7.07 1.46
CA LEU A 57 -3.48 -6.92 0.93
C LEU A 57 -3.49 -6.36 -0.50
N LEU A 58 -4.31 -6.92 -1.39
CA LEU A 58 -4.39 -6.46 -2.77
C LEU A 58 -5.30 -5.24 -2.87
N PRO A 59 -4.81 -4.08 -3.35
CA PRO A 59 -5.59 -2.84 -3.28
C PRO A 59 -6.71 -2.78 -4.31
N LEU A 60 -6.74 -3.64 -5.33
CA LEU A 60 -7.70 -3.51 -6.42
C LEU A 60 -9.14 -3.83 -5.96
N ALA A 61 -10.09 -2.96 -6.33
CA ALA A 61 -11.52 -3.25 -6.30
C ALA A 61 -12.15 -2.83 -7.64
N GLU A 62 -12.74 -3.77 -8.38
CA GLU A 62 -13.49 -3.45 -9.59
C GLU A 62 -14.86 -2.89 -9.22
N VAL A 63 -15.11 -1.63 -9.59
CA VAL A 63 -16.40 -0.95 -9.41
C VAL A 63 -17.16 -1.00 -10.72
N VAL A 64 -18.17 -1.87 -10.78
CA VAL A 64 -18.98 -2.13 -11.99
C VAL A 64 -20.39 -1.58 -11.76
N PRO A 65 -20.78 -0.50 -12.45
CA PRO A 65 -22.16 -0.04 -12.51
C PRO A 65 -22.95 -0.77 -13.61
N SER A 66 -24.27 -0.64 -13.57
CA SER A 66 -25.14 -0.85 -14.73
C SER A 66 -25.66 0.50 -15.25
N PRO A 67 -26.38 0.53 -16.38
CA PRO A 67 -27.11 1.73 -16.82
C PRO A 67 -28.15 2.25 -15.82
N LYS A 68 -28.58 1.44 -14.84
CA LYS A 68 -29.53 1.86 -13.79
C LYS A 68 -28.83 2.47 -12.58
N SER A 69 -27.54 2.25 -12.41
CA SER A 69 -26.77 2.77 -11.26
C SER A 69 -26.69 4.30 -11.30
N ASP A 70 -26.81 4.95 -10.14
CA ASP A 70 -26.63 6.39 -10.02
C ASP A 70 -25.14 6.75 -10.15
N PRO A 71 -24.73 7.58 -11.14
CA PRO A 71 -23.34 7.99 -11.30
C PRO A 71 -22.75 8.68 -10.07
N GLN A 72 -23.53 9.46 -9.32
CA GLN A 72 -23.05 10.13 -8.10
C GLN A 72 -22.79 9.12 -6.99
N ALA A 73 -23.66 8.13 -6.84
CA ALA A 73 -23.45 7.00 -5.94
C ALA A 73 -22.15 6.25 -6.27
N ILE A 74 -21.86 6.01 -7.55
CA ILE A 74 -20.63 5.34 -7.99
C ILE A 74 -19.38 6.15 -7.64
N GLU A 75 -19.38 7.48 -7.83
CA GLU A 75 -18.23 8.31 -7.42
C GLU A 75 -18.03 8.27 -5.90
N ARG A 76 -19.11 8.36 -5.11
CA ARG A 76 -19.06 8.22 -3.65
C ARG A 76 -18.47 6.87 -3.21
N VAL A 77 -18.81 5.78 -3.89
CA VAL A 77 -18.23 4.45 -3.62
C VAL A 77 -16.74 4.44 -3.88
N LYS A 78 -16.28 5.06 -4.97
CA LYS A 78 -14.85 5.16 -5.28
C LYS A 78 -14.12 5.94 -4.19
N GLU A 79 -14.71 7.01 -3.68
CA GLU A 79 -14.16 7.78 -2.55
C GLU A 79 -14.03 6.93 -1.29
N ILE A 80 -15.09 6.22 -0.89
CA ILE A 80 -15.08 5.30 0.26
C ILE A 80 -13.99 4.24 0.10
N LEU A 81 -13.87 3.63 -1.09
CA LEU A 81 -12.83 2.64 -1.37
C LEU A 81 -11.43 3.24 -1.24
N ARG A 82 -11.21 4.45 -1.78
CA ARG A 82 -9.93 5.14 -1.61
C ARG A 82 -9.62 5.40 -0.14
N GLU A 83 -10.59 5.84 0.67
CA GLU A 83 -10.42 6.13 2.10
C GLU A 83 -9.89 4.92 2.87
N ILE A 84 -10.35 3.72 2.56
CA ILE A 84 -9.89 2.47 3.19
C ILE A 84 -8.63 1.87 2.53
N GLY A 85 -8.01 2.58 1.58
CA GLY A 85 -6.74 2.18 0.96
C GLY A 85 -6.88 1.33 -0.30
N MET A 86 -8.09 1.15 -0.83
CA MET A 86 -8.34 0.44 -2.08
C MET A 86 -8.20 1.36 -3.30
N PHE A 87 -7.84 0.77 -4.42
CA PHE A 87 -7.85 1.34 -5.76
C PHE A 87 -9.14 0.94 -6.48
N PRO A 88 -10.11 1.85 -6.63
CA PRO A 88 -11.34 1.55 -7.33
C PRO A 88 -11.14 1.61 -8.86
N LEU A 89 -11.06 0.44 -9.50
CA LEU A 89 -11.02 0.34 -10.96
C LEU A 89 -12.44 0.44 -11.52
N HIS A 90 -12.72 1.53 -12.22
CA HIS A 90 -14.03 1.74 -12.83
C HIS A 90 -14.20 0.90 -14.10
N VAL A 91 -15.09 -0.09 -14.04
CA VAL A 91 -15.48 -0.89 -15.20
C VAL A 91 -16.62 -0.19 -15.90
N ARG A 92 -16.36 0.36 -17.10
CA ARG A 92 -17.31 1.27 -17.78
C ARG A 92 -18.60 0.60 -18.24
N LYS A 93 -18.52 -0.68 -18.60
CA LYS A 93 -19.63 -1.47 -19.12
C LYS A 93 -19.62 -2.82 -18.42
N GLU A 94 -20.75 -3.18 -17.83
CA GLU A 94 -20.90 -4.50 -17.23
C GLU A 94 -20.68 -5.61 -18.26
N ILE A 95 -20.04 -6.67 -17.78
CA ILE A 95 -19.72 -7.89 -18.50
C ILE A 95 -19.55 -8.99 -17.47
N ASP A 96 -19.84 -10.23 -17.88
CA ASP A 96 -19.60 -11.41 -17.05
C ASP A 96 -18.11 -11.52 -16.71
N ALA A 97 -17.83 -11.80 -15.43
CA ALA A 97 -16.47 -11.89 -14.89
C ALA A 97 -15.62 -10.61 -15.03
N HIS A 98 -16.26 -9.46 -15.25
CA HIS A 98 -15.65 -8.13 -15.17
C HIS A 98 -14.39 -8.00 -16.06
N ILE A 99 -13.29 -7.39 -15.61
CA ILE A 99 -12.06 -7.27 -16.42
C ILE A 99 -11.01 -8.27 -15.96
N ALA A 100 -10.65 -8.25 -14.68
CA ALA A 100 -9.51 -9.02 -14.18
C ALA A 100 -9.76 -10.53 -14.22
N ASP A 101 -10.94 -11.00 -13.80
CA ASP A 101 -11.24 -12.44 -13.83
C ASP A 101 -11.31 -12.97 -15.26
N ARG A 102 -11.65 -12.14 -16.26
CA ARG A 102 -11.54 -12.54 -17.68
C ARG A 102 -10.09 -12.78 -18.11
N PHE A 103 -9.13 -12.02 -17.58
CA PHE A 103 -7.71 -12.28 -17.83
C PHE A 103 -7.23 -13.54 -17.12
N LEU A 104 -7.64 -13.73 -15.85
CA LEU A 104 -7.32 -14.94 -15.10
C LEU A 104 -7.87 -16.18 -15.79
N GLU A 105 -9.13 -16.14 -16.21
CA GLU A 105 -9.80 -17.23 -16.92
C GLU A 105 -9.14 -17.52 -18.27
N ALA A 106 -8.75 -16.50 -19.03
CA ALA A 106 -8.04 -16.70 -20.30
C ALA A 106 -6.70 -17.42 -20.12
N VAL A 107 -5.92 -17.04 -19.10
CA VAL A 107 -4.64 -17.72 -18.78
C VAL A 107 -4.89 -19.14 -18.27
N TRP A 108 -5.90 -19.32 -17.41
CA TRP A 108 -6.26 -20.62 -16.87
C TRP A 108 -6.69 -21.62 -17.95
N ARG A 109 -7.54 -21.19 -18.89
CA ARG A 109 -7.98 -22.05 -20.01
C ARG A 109 -6.84 -22.50 -20.90
N GLU A 110 -5.85 -21.63 -21.13
CA GLU A 110 -4.64 -22.02 -21.89
C GLU A 110 -3.87 -23.10 -21.13
N ALA A 111 -3.66 -22.88 -19.83
CA ALA A 111 -2.94 -23.80 -18.97
C ALA A 111 -3.58 -25.20 -18.96
N LEU A 112 -4.92 -25.27 -18.90
CA LEU A 112 -5.65 -26.53 -18.97
C LEU A 112 -5.34 -27.32 -20.25
N TRP A 113 -5.32 -26.66 -21.41
CA TRP A 113 -4.98 -27.31 -22.67
C TRP A 113 -3.52 -27.75 -22.72
N LEU A 114 -2.60 -26.91 -22.25
CA LEU A 114 -1.16 -27.24 -22.21
C LEU A 114 -0.88 -28.47 -21.35
N VAL A 115 -1.57 -28.62 -20.20
CA VAL A 115 -1.46 -29.81 -19.35
C VAL A 115 -2.10 -31.02 -20.02
N LYS A 116 -3.34 -30.87 -20.50
CA LYS A 116 -4.11 -31.96 -21.11
C LYS A 116 -3.41 -32.56 -22.34
N ASP A 117 -2.78 -31.71 -23.16
CA ASP A 117 -2.06 -32.13 -24.36
C ASP A 117 -0.61 -32.54 -24.07
N GLY A 118 -0.19 -32.53 -22.80
CA GLY A 118 1.14 -32.97 -22.36
C GLY A 118 2.29 -32.03 -22.78
N ILE A 119 1.98 -30.77 -23.08
CA ILE A 119 2.96 -29.75 -23.48
C ILE A 119 3.74 -29.23 -22.27
N ALA A 120 3.09 -29.11 -21.11
CA ALA A 120 3.72 -28.66 -19.87
C ALA A 120 3.00 -29.25 -18.65
N THR A 121 3.72 -29.40 -17.55
CA THR A 121 3.19 -29.70 -16.22
C THR A 121 2.66 -28.44 -15.53
N THR A 122 1.89 -28.60 -14.45
CA THR A 122 1.45 -27.46 -13.62
C THR A 122 2.63 -26.62 -13.11
N GLU A 123 3.73 -27.27 -12.72
CA GLU A 123 4.93 -26.59 -12.23
C GLU A 123 5.63 -25.77 -13.33
N GLU A 124 5.77 -26.33 -14.54
CA GLU A 124 6.41 -25.62 -15.66
C GLU A 124 5.60 -24.38 -16.08
N ILE A 125 4.27 -24.46 -16.07
CA ILE A 125 3.38 -23.32 -16.32
C ILE A 125 3.57 -22.26 -15.23
N ASP A 126 3.58 -22.66 -13.96
CA ASP A 126 3.80 -21.76 -12.83
C ASP A 126 5.18 -21.09 -12.90
N GLU A 127 6.24 -21.81 -13.27
CA GLU A 127 7.58 -21.26 -13.42
C GLU A 127 7.69 -20.29 -14.60
N ALA A 128 6.99 -20.54 -15.71
CA ALA A 128 6.92 -19.59 -16.83
C ALA A 128 6.31 -18.24 -16.39
N ILE A 129 5.36 -18.26 -15.45
CA ILE A 129 4.78 -17.06 -14.85
C ILE A 129 5.73 -16.45 -13.82
N ARG A 130 6.19 -17.24 -12.83
CA ARG A 130 6.98 -16.78 -11.67
C ARG A 130 8.37 -16.27 -12.07
N MET A 131 9.00 -16.88 -13.06
CA MET A 131 10.35 -16.51 -13.54
C MET A 131 10.31 -15.62 -14.79
N GLY A 132 9.16 -15.53 -15.47
CA GLY A 132 9.03 -14.83 -16.74
C GLY A 132 8.17 -13.57 -16.67
N PHE A 133 6.99 -13.63 -17.32
CA PHE A 133 6.18 -12.43 -17.55
C PHE A 133 5.43 -11.94 -16.30
N GLY A 134 5.19 -12.80 -15.31
CA GLY A 134 4.51 -12.43 -14.06
C GLY A 134 5.26 -11.35 -13.28
N LEU A 135 6.60 -11.39 -13.26
CA LEU A 135 7.43 -10.34 -12.64
C LEU A 135 7.23 -8.97 -13.30
N ARG A 136 7.05 -8.92 -14.62
CA ARG A 136 6.77 -7.69 -15.35
C ARG A 136 5.35 -7.19 -15.04
N TRP A 137 4.37 -8.09 -15.12
CA TRP A 137 2.95 -7.75 -14.89
C TRP A 137 2.66 -7.27 -13.47
N GLY A 138 3.35 -7.81 -12.47
CA GLY A 138 3.18 -7.38 -11.08
C GLY A 138 3.49 -5.90 -10.84
N GLN A 139 4.40 -5.32 -11.63
CA GLN A 139 4.80 -3.91 -11.49
C GLN A 139 4.32 -3.00 -12.63
N MET A 140 4.08 -3.57 -13.82
CA MET A 140 3.77 -2.83 -15.04
C MET A 140 2.78 -3.61 -15.90
N GLY A 141 1.64 -3.00 -16.21
CA GLY A 141 0.56 -3.68 -16.93
C GLY A 141 0.94 -4.12 -18.35
N LEU A 142 0.06 -4.91 -18.97
CA LEU A 142 0.24 -5.46 -20.33
C LEU A 142 0.67 -4.40 -21.35
N PHE A 143 -0.10 -3.31 -21.46
CA PHE A 143 0.13 -2.28 -22.48
C PHE A 143 1.40 -1.46 -22.22
N GLU A 144 1.76 -1.23 -20.96
CA GLU A 144 3.01 -0.53 -20.62
C GLU A 144 4.21 -1.41 -20.95
N THR A 145 4.14 -2.70 -20.61
CA THR A 145 5.18 -3.68 -20.95
C THR A 145 5.41 -3.75 -22.47
N TYR A 146 4.33 -3.78 -23.26
CA TYR A 146 4.44 -3.80 -24.72
C TYR A 146 4.84 -2.45 -25.32
N ARG A 147 4.51 -1.33 -24.64
CA ARG A 147 5.03 -0.02 -25.04
C ARG A 147 6.55 0.01 -24.93
N VAL A 148 7.12 -0.50 -23.85
CA VAL A 148 8.58 -0.62 -23.68
C VAL A 148 9.19 -1.50 -24.76
N ALA A 149 8.54 -2.63 -25.08
CA ALA A 149 8.98 -3.51 -26.17
C ALA A 149 8.97 -2.81 -27.56
N GLY A 150 8.09 -1.81 -27.75
CA GLY A 150 8.06 -0.98 -28.96
C GLY A 150 9.13 0.12 -29.03
N GLY A 151 9.96 0.28 -27.99
CA GLY A 151 10.99 1.33 -27.92
C GLY A 151 10.43 2.75 -27.93
N GLU A 152 11.24 3.72 -28.34
CA GLU A 152 10.86 5.16 -28.40
C GLU A 152 9.65 5.43 -29.30
N ALA A 153 9.46 4.62 -30.36
CA ALA A 153 8.30 4.70 -31.24
C ALA A 153 7.01 4.13 -30.60
N GLY A 154 7.15 3.43 -29.47
CA GLY A 154 6.07 3.01 -28.58
C GLY A 154 5.13 1.96 -29.17
N MET A 155 3.89 1.96 -28.67
CA MET A 155 2.90 0.91 -28.96
C MET A 155 2.58 0.75 -30.45
N LYS A 156 2.58 1.84 -31.23
CA LYS A 156 2.32 1.74 -32.68
C LYS A 156 3.40 0.92 -33.39
N HIS A 157 4.66 1.07 -33.00
CA HIS A 157 5.75 0.28 -33.55
C HIS A 157 5.65 -1.19 -33.14
N PHE A 158 5.39 -1.45 -31.85
CA PHE A 158 5.11 -2.81 -31.36
C PHE A 158 3.98 -3.48 -32.15
N MET A 159 2.86 -2.77 -32.38
CA MET A 159 1.74 -3.28 -33.16
C MET A 159 2.08 -3.49 -34.64
N ALA A 160 2.93 -2.66 -35.25
CA ALA A 160 3.37 -2.87 -36.63
C ALA A 160 4.24 -4.13 -36.75
N GLN A 161 5.10 -4.38 -35.75
CA GLN A 161 6.01 -5.53 -35.71
C GLN A 161 5.27 -6.85 -35.40
N PHE A 162 4.44 -6.86 -34.37
CA PHE A 162 3.80 -8.08 -33.85
C PHE A 162 2.32 -8.21 -34.20
N GLY A 163 1.68 -7.16 -34.71
CA GLY A 163 0.29 -7.20 -35.18
C GLY A 163 0.00 -8.30 -36.21
N PRO A 164 0.89 -8.60 -37.18
CA PRO A 164 0.70 -9.73 -38.07
C PRO A 164 0.60 -11.09 -37.35
N CYS A 165 1.24 -11.24 -36.19
CA CYS A 165 1.20 -12.47 -35.39
C CYS A 165 -0.17 -12.70 -34.75
N LEU A 166 -1.04 -11.68 -34.64
CA LEU A 166 -2.41 -11.83 -34.11
C LEU A 166 -3.29 -12.75 -34.98
N GLN A 167 -2.92 -12.96 -36.24
CA GLN A 167 -3.61 -13.90 -37.12
C GLN A 167 -3.15 -15.34 -36.91
N TRP A 168 -2.00 -15.54 -36.27
CA TRP A 168 -1.47 -16.88 -36.02
C TRP A 168 -2.35 -17.59 -34.98
N PRO A 169 -2.58 -18.90 -35.13
CA PRO A 169 -3.47 -19.66 -34.26
C PRO A 169 -2.78 -20.04 -32.94
N TRP A 170 -2.08 -19.10 -32.30
CA TRP A 170 -1.36 -19.35 -31.06
C TRP A 170 -2.33 -19.66 -29.93
N THR A 171 -3.31 -18.79 -29.71
CA THR A 171 -4.35 -18.98 -28.70
C THR A 171 -5.64 -18.29 -29.16
N LYS A 172 -6.77 -18.99 -29.11
CA LYS A 172 -8.12 -18.43 -29.33
C LYS A 172 -9.11 -19.16 -28.43
N LEU A 173 -8.95 -18.95 -27.13
CA LEU A 173 -9.66 -19.72 -26.12
C LEU A 173 -11.10 -19.26 -25.98
N THR A 174 -12.01 -19.98 -26.62
CA THR A 174 -13.43 -20.00 -26.25
C THR A 174 -13.86 -21.36 -25.69
N ASP A 175 -13.01 -22.37 -25.81
CA ASP A 175 -13.28 -23.76 -25.43
C ASP A 175 -12.31 -24.23 -24.33
N VAL A 176 -12.67 -25.29 -23.63
CA VAL A 176 -11.90 -25.92 -22.54
C VAL A 176 -11.84 -27.42 -22.75
N PRO A 177 -10.83 -28.12 -22.19
CA PRO A 177 -10.87 -29.58 -22.15
C PRO A 177 -12.17 -30.09 -21.51
N GLU A 178 -12.61 -31.29 -21.92
CA GLU A 178 -13.71 -31.96 -21.23
C GLU A 178 -13.39 -32.11 -19.75
N PHE A 179 -14.26 -31.57 -18.89
CA PHE A 179 -14.09 -31.66 -17.45
C PHE A 179 -14.54 -33.04 -16.98
N ASN A 180 -13.58 -33.94 -16.77
CA ASN A 180 -13.79 -35.32 -16.34
C ASN A 180 -12.82 -35.70 -15.20
N ASP A 181 -13.06 -36.84 -14.57
CA ASP A 181 -12.29 -37.30 -13.41
C ASP A 181 -10.79 -37.49 -13.75
N GLU A 182 -10.47 -37.93 -14.98
CA GLU A 182 -9.09 -38.12 -15.42
C GLU A 182 -8.30 -36.80 -15.46
N LEU A 183 -8.89 -35.74 -16.01
CA LEU A 183 -8.27 -34.41 -16.03
C LEU A 183 -8.13 -33.85 -14.61
N VAL A 184 -9.13 -34.06 -13.76
CA VAL A 184 -9.10 -33.64 -12.35
C VAL A 184 -7.96 -34.32 -11.61
N ASP A 185 -7.86 -35.66 -11.71
CA ASP A 185 -6.81 -36.44 -11.05
C ASP A 185 -5.40 -36.07 -11.56
N LEU A 186 -5.26 -35.82 -12.86
CA LEU A 186 -4.00 -35.37 -13.45
C LEU A 186 -3.54 -34.03 -12.88
N ILE A 187 -4.41 -33.01 -12.90
CA ILE A 187 -4.06 -31.66 -12.42
C ILE A 187 -3.87 -31.66 -10.91
N ALA A 188 -4.76 -32.30 -10.16
CA ALA A 188 -4.66 -32.39 -8.70
C ALA A 188 -3.38 -33.11 -8.28
N GLY A 189 -3.07 -34.25 -8.91
CA GLY A 189 -1.85 -34.99 -8.63
C GLY A 189 -0.57 -34.20 -8.91
N GLN A 190 -0.51 -33.44 -10.01
CA GLN A 190 0.64 -32.57 -10.30
C GLN A 190 0.74 -31.40 -9.31
N SER A 191 -0.39 -30.79 -8.94
CA SER A 191 -0.42 -29.72 -7.94
C SER A 191 0.04 -30.19 -6.56
N ASP A 192 -0.41 -31.37 -6.13
CA ASP A 192 0.00 -32.00 -4.88
C ASP A 192 1.49 -32.37 -4.89
N ALA A 193 2.01 -32.87 -6.01
CA ALA A 193 3.43 -33.17 -6.14
C ALA A 193 4.31 -31.91 -6.02
N GLN A 194 3.86 -30.79 -6.58
CA GLN A 194 4.58 -29.51 -6.56
C GLN A 194 4.56 -28.85 -5.17
N SER A 195 3.40 -28.79 -4.52
CA SER A 195 3.20 -27.93 -3.33
C SER A 195 2.64 -28.66 -2.10
N GLY A 196 2.29 -29.93 -2.20
CA GLY A 196 1.64 -30.71 -1.13
C GLY A 196 2.52 -30.92 0.12
N VAL A 197 3.81 -30.63 0.04
CA VAL A 197 4.72 -30.61 1.21
C VAL A 197 4.44 -29.44 2.16
N HIS A 198 3.69 -28.42 1.72
CA HIS A 198 3.30 -27.28 2.52
C HIS A 198 1.82 -27.35 2.90
N THR A 199 1.50 -26.92 4.11
CA THR A 199 0.12 -26.63 4.47
C THR A 199 -0.38 -25.37 3.74
N ILE A 200 -1.70 -25.26 3.54
CA ILE A 200 -2.29 -24.06 2.94
C ILE A 200 -1.90 -22.78 3.68
N ARG A 201 -1.85 -22.81 5.02
CA ARG A 201 -1.43 -21.65 5.83
C ARG A 201 0.03 -21.25 5.60
N GLU A 202 0.91 -22.22 5.34
CA GLU A 202 2.32 -21.93 5.02
C GLU A 202 2.42 -21.27 3.65
N LEU A 203 1.72 -21.80 2.65
CA LEU A 203 1.65 -21.19 1.31
C LEU A 203 1.07 -19.77 1.36
N GLU A 204 0.00 -19.55 2.12
CA GLU A 204 -0.57 -18.22 2.34
C GLU A 204 0.44 -17.27 2.97
N ARG A 205 1.15 -17.72 4.01
CA ARG A 205 2.17 -16.89 4.67
C ARG A 205 3.33 -16.56 3.72
N ILE A 206 3.79 -17.52 2.91
CA ILE A 206 4.83 -17.29 1.90
C ILE A 206 4.35 -16.25 0.87
N ARG A 207 3.17 -16.46 0.27
CA ARG A 207 2.56 -15.55 -0.71
C ARG A 207 2.44 -14.14 -0.14
N ASP A 208 1.82 -14.00 1.02
CA ASP A 208 1.53 -12.70 1.61
C ASP A 208 2.80 -11.95 2.01
N SER A 209 3.80 -12.65 2.58
CA SER A 209 5.08 -12.04 2.94
C SER A 209 5.80 -11.49 1.70
N ASN A 210 5.79 -12.26 0.60
CA ASN A 210 6.38 -11.85 -0.67
C ASN A 210 5.64 -10.66 -1.29
N LEU A 211 4.30 -10.69 -1.29
CA LEU A 211 3.46 -9.58 -1.77
C LEU A 211 3.71 -8.29 -0.97
N ILE A 212 3.83 -8.38 0.36
CA ILE A 212 4.17 -7.23 1.21
C ILE A 212 5.54 -6.65 0.80
N GLY A 213 6.56 -7.50 0.66
CA GLY A 213 7.90 -7.06 0.24
C GLY A 213 7.89 -6.37 -1.13
N PHE A 214 7.21 -6.98 -2.09
CA PHE A 214 7.06 -6.46 -3.45
C PHE A 214 6.34 -5.10 -3.47
N MET A 215 5.19 -4.98 -2.82
CA MET A 215 4.43 -3.73 -2.78
C MET A 215 5.18 -2.59 -2.05
N ARG A 216 6.01 -2.91 -1.05
CA ARG A 216 6.90 -1.92 -0.43
C ARG A 216 7.95 -1.40 -1.40
N ALA A 217 8.59 -2.29 -2.15
CA ALA A 217 9.53 -1.87 -3.18
C ALA A 217 8.85 -0.96 -4.22
N LEU A 218 7.60 -1.26 -4.62
CA LEU A 218 6.82 -0.38 -5.51
C LEU A 218 6.48 0.96 -4.85
N LYS A 219 6.15 0.96 -3.55
CA LYS A 219 5.79 2.15 -2.79
C LYS A 219 6.95 3.14 -2.72
N ASP A 220 8.16 2.64 -2.44
CA ASP A 220 9.38 3.43 -2.39
C ASP A 220 9.71 4.07 -3.75
N ARG A 221 9.25 3.46 -4.85
CA ARG A 221 9.39 3.97 -6.22
C ARG A 221 8.19 4.78 -6.70
N ASN A 222 7.17 4.97 -5.86
CA ASN A 222 5.92 5.63 -6.22
C ASN A 222 5.26 5.06 -7.50
N TRP A 223 5.22 3.72 -7.60
CA TRP A 223 4.83 3.02 -8.82
C TRP A 223 3.73 1.98 -8.56
N GLY A 224 2.90 1.69 -9.57
CA GLY A 224 1.87 0.65 -9.54
C GLY A 224 1.03 0.64 -8.25
N ALA A 225 0.83 -0.54 -7.66
CA ALA A 225 0.13 -0.72 -6.38
C ALA A 225 0.80 0.05 -5.22
N GLY A 226 2.12 0.25 -5.28
CA GLY A 226 2.87 0.99 -4.27
C GLY A 226 2.48 2.47 -4.19
N LYS A 227 2.13 3.09 -5.33
CA LYS A 227 1.58 4.46 -5.35
C LYS A 227 0.29 4.56 -4.54
N VAL A 228 -0.60 3.59 -4.66
CA VAL A 228 -1.87 3.53 -3.90
C VAL A 228 -1.60 3.49 -2.40
N LEU A 229 -0.65 2.64 -1.97
CA LEU A 229 -0.23 2.56 -0.57
C LEU A 229 0.38 3.88 -0.08
N ARG A 230 1.21 4.52 -0.90
CA ARG A 230 1.82 5.82 -0.57
C ARG A 230 0.76 6.90 -0.37
N GLU A 231 -0.19 7.02 -1.30
CA GLU A 231 -1.28 8.00 -1.23
C GLU A 231 -2.21 7.74 -0.03
N HIS A 232 -2.44 6.47 0.32
CA HIS A 232 -3.22 6.11 1.51
C HIS A 232 -2.49 6.53 2.80
N ASP A 233 -1.19 6.25 2.89
CA ASP A 233 -0.36 6.66 4.04
C ASP A 233 -0.28 8.18 4.17
N GLU A 234 -0.12 8.91 3.07
CA GLU A 234 -0.11 10.37 3.06
C GLU A 234 -1.43 10.94 3.57
N ARG A 235 -2.57 10.37 3.16
CA ARG A 235 -3.90 10.77 3.68
C ARG A 235 -4.07 10.47 5.16
N ARG A 236 -3.68 9.28 5.62
CA ARG A 236 -3.72 8.91 7.05
C ARG A 236 -2.79 9.80 7.88
N ARG A 237 -1.62 10.15 7.34
CA ARG A 237 -0.67 11.06 7.97
C ARG A 237 -1.25 12.47 8.07
N ALA A 238 -1.86 13.00 7.02
CA ALA A 238 -2.52 14.30 7.04
C ALA A 238 -3.67 14.34 8.07
N ALA A 239 -4.44 13.26 8.22
CA ALA A 239 -5.51 13.18 9.22
C ALA A 239 -5.01 13.09 10.68
N LEU A 240 -3.73 12.80 10.91
CA LEU A 240 -3.15 12.67 12.25
C LEU A 240 -2.69 14.00 12.87
N PHE A 241 -2.38 15.00 12.05
CA PHE A 241 -1.77 16.25 12.52
C PHE A 241 -2.71 17.44 12.33
N SER A 242 -2.93 18.18 13.42
CA SER A 242 -3.49 19.53 13.35
C SER A 242 -2.46 20.46 12.73
N GLU A 243 -2.87 21.37 11.84
CA GLU A 243 -2.01 22.46 11.34
C GLU A 243 -1.49 23.35 12.49
N ASN A 244 -2.22 23.41 13.61
CA ASN A 244 -1.84 24.11 14.83
C ASN A 244 -1.87 23.12 16.01
N PRO A 245 -0.77 22.39 16.26
CA PRO A 245 -0.74 21.45 17.37
C PRO A 245 -0.54 22.18 18.70
N ASP A 246 -1.17 21.65 19.75
CA ASP A 246 -0.96 22.13 21.11
C ASP A 246 0.51 21.95 21.51
N SER A 247 1.21 23.07 21.66
CA SER A 247 2.64 23.12 22.00
C SER A 247 2.91 23.20 23.50
N SER A 248 1.88 22.95 24.34
CA SER A 248 2.02 22.84 25.80
C SER A 248 2.57 21.49 26.28
N ALA A 249 2.87 20.57 25.36
CA ALA A 249 3.48 19.27 25.61
C ALA A 249 4.35 18.85 24.41
N PRO A 250 5.25 17.84 24.55
CA PRO A 250 5.92 17.25 23.40
C PRO A 250 4.93 16.82 22.32
N LEU A 251 5.18 17.26 21.09
CA LEU A 251 4.23 17.10 19.99
C LEU A 251 4.19 15.64 19.53
N LEU A 252 3.01 15.03 19.44
CA LEU A 252 2.84 13.72 18.82
C LEU A 252 3.01 13.85 17.30
N MET A 253 4.13 13.36 16.77
CA MET A 253 4.53 13.54 15.37
C MET A 253 4.47 12.24 14.55
N SER A 254 4.18 11.10 15.15
CA SER A 254 4.00 9.85 14.38
C SER A 254 3.20 8.80 15.14
N ARG A 255 2.50 7.95 14.39
CA ARG A 255 1.96 6.67 14.85
C ARG A 255 2.42 5.59 13.89
N MET A 256 3.04 4.54 14.44
CA MET A 256 3.63 3.45 13.69
C MET A 256 3.19 2.11 14.27
N GLN A 257 3.36 1.06 13.48
CA GLN A 257 3.24 -0.31 13.95
C GLN A 257 4.53 -1.05 13.61
N VAL A 258 5.03 -1.87 14.53
CA VAL A 258 6.23 -2.67 14.25
C VAL A 258 5.91 -3.72 13.20
N LEU A 259 6.62 -3.66 12.08
CA LEU A 259 6.37 -4.49 10.90
C LEU A 259 7.25 -5.75 10.90
N PRO A 260 6.88 -6.83 10.18
CA PRO A 260 7.71 -8.03 10.09
C PRO A 260 9.17 -7.75 9.69
N GLY A 261 9.39 -6.89 8.69
CA GLY A 261 10.74 -6.50 8.24
C GLY A 261 11.50 -5.56 9.19
N TRP A 262 10.97 -5.28 10.38
CA TRP A 262 11.65 -4.53 11.44
C TRP A 262 12.18 -5.43 12.55
N ILE A 263 11.81 -6.71 12.52
CA ILE A 263 12.09 -7.67 13.56
C ILE A 263 13.36 -8.44 13.23
N ASP A 264 14.21 -8.64 14.23
CA ASP A 264 15.40 -9.48 14.16
C ASP A 264 15.06 -10.98 14.30
N TYR A 265 16.08 -11.84 14.24
CA TYR A 265 15.91 -13.29 14.43
C TYR A 265 15.44 -13.67 15.84
N ASN A 266 15.47 -12.77 16.81
CA ASN A 266 15.01 -12.98 18.19
C ASN A 266 13.55 -12.56 18.40
N GLY A 267 12.88 -12.00 17.39
CA GLY A 267 11.51 -11.52 17.52
C GLY A 267 11.39 -10.09 18.08
N HIS A 268 12.50 -9.36 18.23
CA HIS A 268 12.53 -7.98 18.71
C HIS A 268 12.77 -7.00 17.57
N MET A 269 12.27 -5.78 17.71
CA MET A 269 12.58 -4.70 16.77
C MET A 269 14.10 -4.45 16.75
N THR A 270 14.72 -4.58 15.58
CA THR A 270 16.15 -4.37 15.35
C THR A 270 16.55 -2.95 15.75
N GLU A 271 17.74 -2.79 16.33
CA GLU A 271 18.26 -1.52 16.88
C GLU A 271 18.20 -0.35 15.89
N SER A 272 18.58 -0.57 14.64
CA SER A 272 18.52 0.43 13.56
C SER A 272 17.09 0.93 13.28
N ARG A 273 16.06 0.12 13.55
CA ARG A 273 14.67 0.48 13.29
C ARG A 273 14.13 1.50 14.29
N TYR A 274 14.71 1.62 15.48
CA TYR A 274 14.35 2.71 16.39
C TYR A 274 14.83 4.05 15.87
N LEU A 275 16.01 4.11 15.25
CA LEU A 275 16.47 5.33 14.59
C LEU A 275 15.61 5.67 13.37
N PHE A 276 15.21 4.67 12.57
CA PHE A 276 14.24 4.87 11.50
C PHE A 276 12.91 5.46 12.01
N ALA A 277 12.35 4.90 13.09
CA ALA A 277 11.14 5.41 13.70
C ALA A 277 11.30 6.86 14.20
N ALA A 278 12.49 7.21 14.70
CA ALA A 278 12.83 8.57 15.08
C ALA A 278 12.92 9.49 13.86
N SER A 279 13.57 9.06 12.77
CA SER A 279 13.63 9.80 11.50
C SER A 279 12.24 10.10 10.95
N GLU A 280 11.32 9.13 10.93
CA GLU A 280 9.93 9.36 10.50
C GLU A 280 9.21 10.42 11.37
N THR A 281 9.53 10.43 12.67
CA THR A 281 8.98 11.38 13.64
C THR A 281 9.56 12.78 13.45
N SER A 282 10.87 12.89 13.24
CA SER A 282 11.56 14.15 12.96
C SER A 282 11.15 14.72 11.60
N ASP A 283 11.01 13.90 10.58
CA ASP A 283 10.53 14.32 9.25
C ASP A 283 9.09 14.84 9.30
N ALA A 284 8.24 14.24 10.15
CA ALA A 284 6.89 14.76 10.39
C ALA A 284 6.92 16.13 11.06
N PHE A 285 7.83 16.35 12.01
CA PHE A 285 8.06 17.66 12.60
C PHE A 285 8.59 18.69 11.58
N LEU A 286 9.53 18.29 10.70
CA LEU A 286 10.04 19.17 9.64
C LEU A 286 8.93 19.60 8.67
N ARG A 287 8.05 18.68 8.28
CA ARG A 287 6.86 19.01 7.47
C ARG A 287 5.92 19.99 8.18
N LEU A 288 5.67 19.79 9.47
CA LEU A 288 4.82 20.69 10.27
C LEU A 288 5.34 22.13 10.21
N ILE A 289 6.65 22.34 10.33
CA ILE A 289 7.25 23.67 10.25
C ILE A 289 7.45 24.18 8.82
N GLY A 290 6.93 23.49 7.80
CA GLY A 290 7.02 23.91 6.39
C GLY A 290 8.34 23.56 5.69
N ALA A 291 9.19 22.72 6.30
CA ALA A 291 10.36 22.13 5.66
C ALA A 291 9.99 20.77 5.02
N ASP A 292 9.03 20.78 4.11
CA ASP A 292 8.50 19.60 3.42
C ASP A 292 9.23 19.30 2.09
N MET A 293 8.67 18.41 1.28
CA MET A 293 9.29 18.03 0.00
C MET A 293 9.33 19.16 -1.03
N ASP A 294 8.39 20.12 -0.98
CA ASP A 294 8.42 21.29 -1.87
C ASP A 294 9.54 22.23 -1.44
N TYR A 295 9.76 22.38 -0.12
CA TYR A 295 10.90 23.10 0.42
C TYR A 295 12.25 22.50 -0.02
N VAL A 296 12.36 21.17 0.05
CA VAL A 296 13.54 20.41 -0.41
C VAL A 296 13.75 20.54 -1.92
N ALA A 297 12.67 20.46 -2.72
CA ALA A 297 12.74 20.69 -4.16
C ALA A 297 13.20 22.13 -4.50
N GLY A 298 12.89 23.10 -3.62
CA GLY A 298 13.41 24.47 -3.66
C GLY A 298 14.91 24.61 -3.35
N GLY A 299 15.60 23.53 -2.96
CA GLY A 299 17.03 23.50 -2.72
C GLY A 299 17.46 23.80 -1.29
N HIS A 300 16.56 23.74 -0.32
CA HIS A 300 16.84 23.97 1.10
C HIS A 300 16.36 22.79 1.95
N SER A 301 17.11 22.41 2.99
CA SER A 301 16.75 21.27 3.84
C SER A 301 17.40 21.35 5.22
N TYR A 302 16.90 20.57 6.17
CA TYR A 302 17.57 20.31 7.44
C TYR A 302 18.32 18.98 7.38
N TYR A 303 19.63 19.01 7.63
CA TYR A 303 20.45 17.82 7.72
C TYR A 303 20.70 17.46 9.18
N THR A 304 20.55 16.18 9.52
CA THR A 304 20.93 15.67 10.84
C THR A 304 22.45 15.64 10.92
N ALA A 305 23.04 16.51 11.74
CA ALA A 305 24.49 16.58 11.97
C ALA A 305 24.93 15.60 13.06
N GLU A 306 24.08 15.37 14.06
CA GLU A 306 24.36 14.43 15.15
C GLU A 306 23.07 13.75 15.61
N SER A 307 23.18 12.49 16.01
CA SER A 307 22.11 11.74 16.67
C SER A 307 22.67 10.91 17.82
N HIS A 308 22.08 11.03 18.99
CA HIS A 308 22.37 10.19 20.15
C HIS A 308 21.12 9.40 20.53
N ILE A 309 21.19 8.07 20.38
CA ILE A 309 20.10 7.15 20.65
C ILE A 309 20.33 6.37 21.94
N MET A 310 19.27 6.24 22.73
CA MET A 310 19.19 5.31 23.85
C MET A 310 18.08 4.29 23.60
N HIS A 311 18.44 3.01 23.71
CA HIS A 311 17.49 1.90 23.71
C HIS A 311 17.08 1.62 25.16
N LEU A 312 15.81 1.87 25.49
CA LEU A 312 15.29 1.82 26.85
C LEU A 312 14.41 0.60 27.12
N GLY A 313 13.84 0.01 26.06
CA GLY A 313 12.99 -1.16 26.14
C GLY A 313 12.85 -1.86 24.80
N GLU A 314 11.96 -2.84 24.76
CA GLU A 314 11.75 -3.71 23.59
C GLU A 314 10.37 -3.47 22.96
N ALA A 315 10.32 -3.47 21.64
CA ALA A 315 9.11 -3.55 20.84
C ALA A 315 9.10 -4.83 20.01
N LYS A 316 7.92 -5.43 19.83
CA LYS A 316 7.71 -6.71 19.14
C LYS A 316 6.78 -6.54 17.94
N LEU A 317 6.70 -7.57 17.10
CA LEU A 317 5.85 -7.57 15.92
C LEU A 317 4.41 -7.16 16.27
N GLY A 318 3.88 -6.17 15.57
CA GLY A 318 2.51 -5.70 15.75
C GLY A 318 2.32 -4.66 16.87
N ASP A 319 3.33 -4.40 17.71
CA ASP A 319 3.26 -3.34 18.73
C ASP A 319 2.96 -1.99 18.07
N ALA A 320 2.03 -1.25 18.67
CA ALA A 320 1.72 0.12 18.29
C ALA A 320 2.72 1.08 18.95
N LEU A 321 3.40 1.87 18.13
CA LEU A 321 4.37 2.87 18.57
C LEU A 321 3.87 4.28 18.28
N THR A 322 4.19 5.21 19.17
CA THR A 322 4.01 6.65 18.94
C THR A 322 5.35 7.36 19.01
N GLY A 323 5.55 8.39 18.19
CA GLY A 323 6.73 9.22 18.23
C GLY A 323 6.37 10.63 18.65
N THR A 324 7.00 11.15 19.70
CA THR A 324 6.84 12.55 20.13
C THR A 324 8.10 13.35 19.92
N CYS A 325 7.99 14.61 19.51
CA CYS A 325 9.09 15.54 19.32
C CYS A 325 9.00 16.71 20.31
N GLN A 326 10.08 16.97 21.03
CA GLN A 326 10.26 18.17 21.86
C GLN A 326 11.43 18.98 21.30
N VAL A 327 11.16 20.22 20.89
CA VAL A 327 12.21 21.20 20.55
C VAL A 327 12.96 21.60 21.83
N ILE A 328 14.26 21.34 21.85
CA ILE A 328 15.16 21.65 22.96
C ILE A 328 15.80 23.02 22.78
N GLY A 329 16.04 23.41 21.52
CA GLY A 329 16.55 24.72 21.15
C GLY A 329 16.46 24.93 19.64
N ALA A 330 16.28 26.18 19.23
CA ALA A 330 16.27 26.54 17.81
C ALA A 330 16.84 27.95 17.63
N ASP A 331 17.55 28.17 16.53
CA ASP A 331 17.91 29.50 16.02
C ASP A 331 17.70 29.55 14.50
N GLU A 332 18.24 30.58 13.83
CA GLU A 332 18.05 30.74 12.39
C GLU A 332 18.63 29.58 11.55
N LYS A 333 19.63 28.80 12.06
CA LYS A 333 20.30 27.71 11.31
C LYS A 333 20.24 26.36 11.99
N ARG A 334 20.02 26.30 13.31
CA ARG A 334 20.16 25.09 14.12
C ARG A 334 18.83 24.73 14.74
N LEU A 335 18.54 23.44 14.74
CA LEU A 335 17.36 22.84 15.35
C LEU A 335 17.80 21.66 16.21
N HIS A 336 17.68 21.82 17.53
CA HIS A 336 17.97 20.79 18.53
C HIS A 336 16.65 20.18 18.99
N ILE A 337 16.44 18.90 18.69
CA ILE A 337 15.21 18.19 19.05
C ILE A 337 15.50 16.95 19.88
N PHE A 338 14.48 16.55 20.63
CA PHE A 338 14.46 15.32 21.40
C PHE A 338 13.22 14.52 21.05
N VAL A 339 13.44 13.33 20.50
CA VAL A 339 12.41 12.39 20.06
C VAL A 339 12.27 11.28 21.08
N ARG A 340 11.03 10.91 21.39
CA ARG A 340 10.70 9.70 22.16
C ARG A 340 9.88 8.77 21.30
N ILE A 341 10.28 7.50 21.25
CA ILE A 341 9.46 6.42 20.69
C ILE A 341 8.83 5.70 21.87
N LEU A 342 7.50 5.69 21.92
CA LEU A 342 6.73 5.13 23.02
C LEU A 342 5.94 3.91 22.58
N LYS A 343 5.83 2.94 23.48
CA LYS A 343 4.87 1.83 23.43
C LYS A 343 3.84 2.08 24.52
N GLY A 344 2.62 2.49 24.14
CA GLY A 344 1.67 3.06 25.09
C GLY A 344 2.19 4.40 25.64
N THR A 345 2.44 4.46 26.95
CA THR A 345 3.03 5.64 27.62
C THR A 345 4.51 5.47 27.97
N GLU A 346 5.08 4.29 27.76
CA GLU A 346 6.46 3.97 28.14
C GLU A 346 7.43 4.23 26.98
N PRO A 347 8.51 5.00 27.20
CA PRO A 347 9.52 5.21 26.16
C PRO A 347 10.36 3.93 25.97
N VAL A 348 10.33 3.37 24.76
CA VAL A 348 11.18 2.24 24.36
C VAL A 348 12.50 2.70 23.73
N ALA A 349 12.54 3.93 23.19
CA ALA A 349 13.77 4.58 22.78
C ALA A 349 13.67 6.10 22.88
N THR A 350 14.81 6.76 23.06
CA THR A 350 14.92 8.22 22.97
C THR A 350 16.07 8.62 22.07
N ILE A 351 15.88 9.66 21.25
CA ILE A 351 16.86 10.14 20.29
C ILE A 351 16.99 11.65 20.44
N GLU A 352 18.19 12.11 20.79
CA GLU A 352 18.55 13.53 20.71
C GLU A 352 19.19 13.81 19.36
N GLN A 353 18.76 14.86 18.67
CA GLN A 353 19.30 15.21 17.35
C GLN A 353 19.65 16.69 17.24
N MET A 354 20.77 16.96 16.59
CA MET A 354 21.14 18.29 16.12
C MET A 354 20.97 18.36 14.61
N LEU A 355 20.07 19.21 14.14
CA LEU A 355 19.81 19.44 12.73
C LEU A 355 20.34 20.83 12.33
N LEU A 356 20.91 20.89 11.12
CA LEU A 356 21.44 22.11 10.53
C LEU A 356 20.67 22.43 9.25
N HIS A 357 20.18 23.65 9.12
CA HIS A 357 19.57 24.13 7.90
C HIS A 357 20.65 24.44 6.84
N VAL A 358 20.49 23.91 5.63
CA VAL A 358 21.49 23.89 4.57
C VAL A 358 20.90 24.38 3.25
N ASP A 359 21.67 25.22 2.55
CA ASP A 359 21.50 25.47 1.12
C ASP A 359 22.18 24.32 0.36
N MET A 360 21.36 23.49 -0.30
CA MET A 360 21.81 22.28 -0.95
C MET A 360 22.70 22.56 -2.16
N LYS A 361 22.51 23.71 -2.83
CA LYS A 361 23.34 24.11 -3.98
C LYS A 361 24.69 24.63 -3.50
N ALA A 362 24.70 25.39 -2.41
CA ALA A 362 25.93 25.95 -1.84
C ALA A 362 26.69 24.95 -0.94
N GLY A 363 26.05 23.86 -0.51
CA GLY A 363 26.64 22.83 0.34
C GLY A 363 27.05 23.33 1.74
N LYS A 364 26.37 24.35 2.26
CA LYS A 364 26.71 25.00 3.53
C LYS A 364 25.48 25.39 4.33
N THR A 365 25.67 25.58 5.64
CA THR A 365 24.59 26.03 6.53
C THR A 365 24.15 27.45 6.19
N CYS A 366 22.84 27.69 6.17
CA CYS A 366 22.24 29.01 5.96
C CYS A 366 21.03 29.22 6.89
N ALA A 367 20.53 30.44 6.98
CA ALA A 367 19.30 30.70 7.71
C ALA A 367 18.11 30.00 7.04
N ALA A 368 17.20 29.43 7.82
CA ALA A 368 15.94 28.89 7.31
C ALA A 368 15.05 30.01 6.76
N ALA A 369 14.15 29.65 5.84
CA ALA A 369 13.25 30.61 5.23
C ALA A 369 12.36 31.28 6.30
N PRO A 370 11.97 32.56 6.13
CA PRO A 370 11.13 33.28 7.10
C PRO A 370 9.86 32.53 7.48
N ASP A 371 9.19 31.89 6.52
CA ASP A 371 7.95 31.13 6.77
C ASP A 371 8.19 29.88 7.62
N VAL A 372 9.35 29.22 7.46
CA VAL A 372 9.75 28.08 8.30
C VAL A 372 10.04 28.54 9.72
N LEU A 373 10.79 29.64 9.88
CA LEU A 373 11.09 30.22 11.19
C LEU A 373 9.83 30.73 11.90
N ALA A 374 8.87 31.31 11.17
CA ALA A 374 7.60 31.77 11.71
C ALA A 374 6.76 30.63 12.31
N ARG A 375 6.93 29.39 11.84
CA ARG A 375 6.30 28.19 12.41
C ARG A 375 7.14 27.54 13.51
N LEU A 376 8.47 27.51 13.35
CA LEU A 376 9.38 26.85 14.28
C LEU A 376 9.55 27.62 15.61
N LEU A 377 9.78 28.93 15.56
CA LEU A 377 10.15 29.71 16.74
C LEU A 377 9.03 29.78 17.80
N PRO A 378 7.73 29.90 17.47
CA PRO A 378 6.66 29.81 18.46
C PRO A 378 6.63 28.48 19.22
N ILE A 379 6.86 27.36 18.50
CA ILE A 379 6.95 26.02 19.12
C ILE A 379 8.17 25.95 20.03
N ALA A 380 9.31 26.44 19.57
CA ALA A 380 10.54 26.47 20.36
C ALA A 380 10.38 27.29 21.64
N GLU A 381 9.70 28.45 21.57
CA GLU A 381 9.40 29.29 22.72
C GLU A 381 8.46 28.58 23.71
N ALA A 382 7.36 27.99 23.23
CA ALA A 382 6.44 27.23 24.06
C ALA A 382 7.15 26.08 24.79
N HIS A 383 8.01 25.34 24.10
CA HIS A 383 8.73 24.21 24.65
C HIS A 383 9.80 24.58 25.69
N LYS A 384 10.24 25.84 25.79
CA LYS A 384 11.14 26.29 26.89
C LYS A 384 10.51 26.10 28.27
N SER A 385 9.17 26.14 28.35
CA SER A 385 8.44 25.93 29.60
C SER A 385 8.33 24.46 30.01
N LEU A 386 8.63 23.53 29.09
CA LEU A 386 8.56 22.09 29.36
C LEU A 386 9.78 21.61 30.17
N PRO A 387 9.62 20.57 31.00
CA PRO A 387 10.76 19.91 31.62
C PRO A 387 11.77 19.46 30.57
N ARG A 388 13.04 19.83 30.77
CA ARG A 388 14.13 19.37 29.91
C ARG A 388 14.32 17.85 30.13
N PRO A 389 14.33 17.02 29.07
CA PRO A 389 14.54 15.58 29.22
C PRO A 389 15.90 15.28 29.87
N GLU A 390 15.93 14.37 30.84
CA GLU A 390 17.14 14.06 31.64
C GLU A 390 18.31 13.53 30.80
N SER A 391 18.04 12.86 29.68
CA SER A 391 19.05 12.25 28.81
C SER A 391 19.64 13.21 27.76
N VAL A 392 19.17 14.46 27.69
CA VAL A 392 19.73 15.47 26.78
C VAL A 392 21.17 15.79 27.19
N GLY A 393 22.10 15.72 26.24
CA GLY A 393 23.53 15.93 26.44
C GLY A 393 24.26 14.73 27.06
N ARG A 394 23.59 13.58 27.19
CA ARG A 394 24.25 12.34 27.63
C ARG A 394 25.16 11.81 26.53
N HIS A 395 26.31 11.25 26.91
CA HIS A 395 27.25 10.59 26.00
C HIS A 395 27.31 9.07 26.25
N VAL A 396 27.78 8.32 25.26
CA VAL A 396 28.00 6.87 25.38
C VAL A 396 29.23 6.60 26.25
N GLY A 397 29.09 5.76 27.28
CA GLY A 397 30.18 5.36 28.18
C GLY A 397 30.51 6.39 29.28
N GLN A 398 31.52 6.10 30.11
CA GLN A 398 31.97 7.02 31.16
C GLN A 398 32.85 8.13 30.57
N ARG A 399 32.58 9.39 30.94
CA ARG A 399 33.65 10.39 30.96
C ARG A 399 34.56 9.95 32.11
N LYS A 400 35.76 9.44 31.81
CA LYS A 400 36.79 9.30 32.84
C LYS A 400 36.97 10.69 33.47
N ALA A 401 36.87 10.73 34.80
CA ALA A 401 37.19 11.91 35.60
C ALA A 401 38.64 12.35 35.37
#